data_AF-K5VGI2-F1
#
_entry.id   AF-K5VGI2-F1
#
_cell.length_a   1.000
_cell.length_b   1.000
_cell.length_c   1.000
_cell.angle_alpha   90.00
_cell.angle_beta   90.00
_cell.angle_gamma   90.00
#
_symmetry.space_group_name_H-M   'P 1'
#
loop_
_entity.id
_entity.type
_entity.pdbx_description
1 polymer ?
#
loop_
_entity_poly.entity_id
_entity_poly.type
_entity_poly.pdbx_seq_one_letter_code
_entity_poly.pdbx_strand_id
1 'polypeptide(L)'
;MRLQELFTDLEIQYVHPVNRGTPTRIPDDENSRASVIDLVAASAALINQEGFHYKIKVDDRERWGSDHRPLQIEVPISGSEPEMRCKRKIEAWSEEEDDYVAQICGDLSRMIENVSESADELETIMGRVSTAFERAWEAYSEERKPSRHGKKWWNEDCKRVYQEMGENGGPRNREMRNKMRKTLRVARPTGRDHGI
;
A
#
# COMPACT_ATOMS: atom_id res chain seq x y z
N MET A 1 -21.58 -7.63 11.22
CA MET A 1 -21.44 -6.80 10.02
C MET A 1 -21.10 -7.70 8.84
N ARG A 2 -21.98 -7.77 7.84
CA ARG A 2 -21.73 -8.50 6.59
C ARG A 2 -20.84 -7.65 5.68
N LEU A 3 -20.04 -8.27 4.82
CA LEU A 3 -19.10 -7.56 3.93
C LEU A 3 -19.79 -6.51 3.04
N GLN A 4 -21.03 -6.77 2.61
CA GLN A 4 -21.83 -5.83 1.82
C GLN A 4 -22.29 -4.60 2.63
N GLU A 5 -22.57 -4.78 3.92
CA GLU A 5 -22.91 -3.67 4.83
C GLU A 5 -21.68 -2.78 4.98
N LEU A 6 -20.51 -3.38 5.22
CA LEU A 6 -19.24 -2.64 5.32
C LEU A 6 -18.89 -1.85 4.05
N PHE A 7 -19.15 -2.41 2.86
CA PHE A 7 -18.92 -1.68 1.61
C PHE A 7 -19.78 -0.43 1.51
N THR A 8 -21.03 -0.52 1.98
CA THR A 8 -21.95 0.61 2.01
C THR A 8 -21.45 1.68 2.99
N ASP A 9 -21.07 1.26 4.21
CA ASP A 9 -20.58 2.17 5.25
C ASP A 9 -19.28 2.89 4.84
N LEU A 10 -18.46 2.25 4.02
CA LEU A 10 -17.20 2.80 3.50
C LEU A 10 -17.36 3.51 2.13
N GLU A 11 -18.58 3.65 1.62
CA GLU A 11 -18.88 4.26 0.31
C GLU A 11 -18.10 3.63 -0.87
N ILE A 12 -17.81 2.33 -0.77
CA ILE A 12 -17.14 1.54 -1.81
C ILE A 12 -18.11 0.52 -2.41
N GLN A 13 -17.84 0.12 -3.65
CA GLN A 13 -18.67 -0.83 -4.39
C GLN A 13 -17.84 -2.02 -4.83
N TYR A 14 -18.47 -3.20 -4.85
CA TYR A 14 -17.85 -4.38 -5.44
C TYR A 14 -17.68 -4.18 -6.95
N VAL A 15 -16.45 -4.37 -7.43
CA VAL A 15 -16.10 -4.28 -8.84
C VAL A 15 -16.23 -5.64 -9.48
N HIS A 16 -17.11 -5.73 -10.47
CA HIS A 16 -17.22 -6.93 -11.28
C HIS A 16 -16.08 -7.01 -12.31
N PRO A 17 -15.42 -8.16 -12.47
CA PRO A 17 -14.44 -8.33 -13.54
C PRO A 17 -15.14 -8.34 -14.90
N VAL A 18 -14.44 -7.90 -15.94
CA VAL A 18 -14.91 -7.96 -17.34
C VAL A 18 -15.28 -9.40 -17.73
N ASN A 19 -14.48 -10.38 -17.30
CA ASN A 19 -14.74 -11.80 -17.50
C ASN A 19 -15.53 -12.41 -16.32
N ARG A 20 -16.77 -11.97 -16.14
CA ARG A 20 -17.69 -12.49 -15.10
C ARG A 20 -17.81 -14.01 -15.13
N GLY A 21 -17.99 -14.61 -13.95
CA GLY A 21 -18.10 -16.07 -13.79
C GLY A 21 -16.77 -16.82 -13.79
N THR A 22 -15.67 -16.14 -14.11
CA THR A 22 -14.33 -16.74 -13.97
C THR A 22 -14.01 -16.90 -12.47
N PRO A 23 -13.64 -18.10 -12.00
CA PRO A 23 -13.26 -18.30 -10.61
C PRO A 23 -11.93 -17.61 -10.32
N THR A 24 -11.79 -17.04 -9.13
CA THR A 24 -10.51 -16.48 -8.65
C THR A 24 -9.68 -17.53 -7.94
N ARG A 25 -10.31 -18.62 -7.48
CA ARG A 25 -9.63 -19.77 -6.90
C ARG A 25 -10.05 -21.05 -7.61
N ILE A 26 -9.06 -21.82 -8.03
CA ILE A 26 -9.23 -23.18 -8.58
C ILE A 26 -8.43 -24.10 -7.66
N PRO A 27 -9.08 -24.87 -6.79
CA PRO A 27 -8.37 -25.83 -5.94
C PRO A 27 -7.61 -26.86 -6.77
N ASP A 28 -6.49 -27.36 -6.25
CA ASP A 28 -5.75 -28.47 -6.87
C ASP A 28 -6.41 -29.85 -6.59
N ASP A 29 -7.30 -29.92 -5.60
CA ASP A 29 -8.10 -31.10 -5.26
C ASP A 29 -9.36 -31.20 -6.14
N GLU A 30 -9.51 -32.31 -6.85
CA GLU A 30 -10.62 -32.58 -7.78
C GLU A 30 -12.00 -32.60 -7.08
N ASN A 31 -12.05 -32.85 -5.77
CA ASN A 31 -13.30 -32.84 -5.00
C ASN A 31 -13.74 -31.42 -4.58
N SER A 32 -12.87 -30.44 -4.74
CA SER A 32 -13.09 -29.08 -4.29
C SER A 32 -13.58 -28.19 -5.44
N ARG A 33 -14.63 -27.40 -5.18
CA ARG A 33 -15.24 -26.53 -6.20
C ARG A 33 -14.45 -25.23 -6.38
N ALA A 34 -14.30 -24.82 -7.63
CA ALA A 34 -13.81 -23.49 -7.97
C ALA A 34 -14.72 -22.40 -7.38
N SER A 35 -14.14 -21.27 -6.96
CA SER A 35 -14.85 -20.21 -6.26
C SER A 35 -14.35 -18.81 -6.63
N VAL A 36 -15.18 -17.81 -6.36
CA VAL A 36 -14.86 -16.38 -6.47
C VAL A 36 -14.80 -15.83 -5.05
N ILE A 37 -13.58 -15.72 -4.51
CA ILE A 37 -13.36 -15.28 -3.12
C ILE A 37 -12.39 -14.11 -3.03
N ASP A 38 -11.64 -13.84 -4.10
CA ASP A 38 -10.78 -12.66 -4.21
C ASP A 38 -11.60 -11.54 -4.85
N LEU A 39 -11.96 -10.55 -4.04
CA LEU A 39 -12.88 -9.49 -4.42
C LEU A 39 -12.13 -8.17 -4.57
N VAL A 40 -12.53 -7.36 -5.55
CA VAL A 40 -12.05 -5.99 -5.72
C VAL A 40 -13.20 -5.06 -5.36
N ALA A 41 -12.91 -4.05 -4.53
CA ALA A 41 -13.85 -2.99 -4.21
C ALA A 41 -13.17 -1.63 -4.39
N ALA A 42 -13.92 -0.64 -4.87
CA ALA A 42 -13.41 0.71 -5.14
C ALA A 42 -14.54 1.73 -5.01
N SER A 43 -14.20 3.02 -4.91
CA SER A 43 -15.20 4.08 -4.94
C SER A 43 -15.89 4.16 -6.30
N ALA A 44 -17.14 4.63 -6.32
CA ALA A 44 -17.89 4.83 -7.55
C ALA A 44 -17.16 5.76 -8.54
N ALA A 45 -16.47 6.77 -8.03
CA ALA A 45 -15.70 7.71 -8.82
C ALA A 45 -14.58 7.00 -9.61
N LEU A 46 -13.85 6.09 -8.97
CA LEU A 46 -12.78 5.34 -9.63
C LEU A 46 -13.31 4.32 -10.63
N ILE A 47 -14.37 3.59 -10.27
CA ILE A 47 -14.98 2.56 -11.12
C ILE A 47 -15.50 3.16 -12.42
N ASN A 48 -16.08 4.35 -12.36
CA ASN A 48 -16.67 5.04 -13.51
C ASN A 48 -15.65 5.85 -14.32
N GLN A 49 -14.37 5.84 -13.94
CA GLN A 49 -13.34 6.57 -14.67
C GLN A 49 -12.98 5.84 -15.98
N GLU A 50 -12.93 6.59 -17.08
CA GLU A 50 -12.53 6.04 -18.38
C GLU A 50 -11.12 5.44 -18.31
N GLY A 51 -10.97 4.20 -18.76
CA GLY A 51 -9.72 3.45 -18.69
C GLY A 51 -9.57 2.54 -17.47
N PHE A 52 -10.50 2.59 -16.50
CA PHE A 52 -10.54 1.62 -15.41
C PHE A 52 -10.98 0.24 -15.92
N HIS A 53 -10.13 -0.77 -15.76
CA HIS A 53 -10.43 -2.14 -16.16
C HIS A 53 -10.02 -3.13 -15.07
N TYR A 54 -10.88 -4.10 -14.81
CA TYR A 54 -10.58 -5.20 -13.90
C TYR A 54 -10.90 -6.53 -14.59
N LYS A 55 -9.94 -7.46 -14.60
CA LYS A 55 -10.14 -8.82 -15.10
C LYS A 55 -9.38 -9.85 -14.27
N ILE A 56 -9.86 -11.08 -14.32
CA ILE A 56 -9.16 -12.23 -13.76
C ILE A 56 -8.26 -12.82 -14.85
N LYS A 57 -6.98 -13.02 -14.52
CA LYS A 57 -6.03 -13.66 -15.43
C LYS A 57 -6.33 -15.15 -15.54
N VAL A 58 -6.51 -15.63 -16.76
CA VAL A 58 -6.93 -17.03 -17.04
C VAL A 58 -5.77 -17.95 -17.43
N ASP A 59 -4.61 -17.39 -17.78
CA ASP A 59 -3.44 -18.19 -18.13
C ASP A 59 -2.86 -18.83 -16.86
N ASP A 60 -2.84 -20.17 -16.83
CA ASP A 60 -2.31 -20.93 -15.69
C ASP A 60 -0.80 -20.70 -15.48
N ARG A 61 -0.08 -20.23 -16.51
CA ARG A 61 1.31 -19.77 -16.32
C ARG A 61 1.38 -18.55 -15.43
N GLU A 62 0.37 -17.69 -15.41
CA GLU A 62 0.34 -16.51 -14.54
C GLU A 62 -0.08 -16.88 -13.11
N ARG A 63 -0.72 -18.04 -12.91
CA ARG A 63 -1.05 -18.60 -11.60
C ARG A 63 0.19 -19.02 -10.82
N TRP A 64 1.34 -19.28 -11.45
CA TRP A 64 2.59 -19.61 -10.76
C TRP A 64 2.47 -20.74 -9.71
N GLY A 65 1.63 -21.74 -10.03
CA GLY A 65 1.30 -22.84 -9.13
C GLY A 65 0.24 -22.55 -8.07
N SER A 66 -0.43 -21.38 -8.15
CA SER A 66 -1.61 -20.86 -7.41
C SER A 66 -1.88 -21.52 -6.10
N ASP A 67 -3.08 -21.82 -5.61
CA ASP A 67 -4.37 -22.15 -6.21
C ASP A 67 -5.25 -20.99 -6.68
N HIS A 68 -4.81 -19.76 -6.45
CA HIS A 68 -5.52 -18.55 -6.86
C HIS A 68 -5.06 -18.03 -8.23
N ARG A 69 -5.96 -17.38 -8.95
CA ARG A 69 -5.68 -16.69 -10.20
C ARG A 69 -5.33 -15.23 -9.92
N PRO A 70 -4.30 -14.67 -10.57
CA PRO A 70 -3.99 -13.26 -10.43
C PRO A 70 -5.16 -12.37 -10.90
N LEU A 71 -5.31 -11.26 -10.20
CA LEU A 71 -6.22 -10.18 -10.57
C LEU A 71 -5.43 -9.10 -11.32
N GLN A 72 -5.89 -8.68 -12.49
CA GLN A 72 -5.31 -7.56 -13.23
C GLN A 72 -6.28 -6.38 -13.14
N ILE A 73 -5.78 -5.26 -12.59
CA ILE A 73 -6.50 -4.00 -12.50
C ILE A 73 -5.68 -2.95 -13.24
N GLU A 74 -6.31 -2.25 -14.18
CA GLU A 74 -5.77 -1.08 -14.86
C GLU A 74 -6.51 0.12 -14.29
N VAL A 75 -5.75 1.05 -13.71
CA VAL A 75 -6.28 2.26 -13.10
C VAL A 75 -5.80 3.47 -13.90
N PRO A 76 -6.70 4.26 -14.47
CA PRO A 76 -6.35 5.48 -15.17
C PRO A 76 -5.84 6.51 -14.17
N ILE A 77 -4.58 6.93 -14.33
CA ILE A 77 -4.00 8.03 -13.56
C ILE A 77 -4.25 9.31 -14.38
N SER A 78 -5.12 10.19 -13.89
CA SER A 78 -5.41 11.48 -14.53
C SER A 78 -4.13 12.30 -14.68
N GLY A 79 -3.90 12.90 -15.85
CA GLY A 79 -2.62 13.41 -16.37
C GLY A 79 -1.89 14.56 -15.67
N SER A 80 -2.06 14.76 -14.37
CA SER A 80 -0.93 15.20 -13.54
C SER A 80 -0.13 13.95 -13.19
N GLU A 81 1.19 14.03 -13.10
CA GLU A 81 1.95 12.96 -12.43
C GLU A 81 1.18 12.57 -11.16
N PRO A 82 1.01 11.27 -10.84
CA PRO A 82 0.37 10.90 -9.58
C PRO A 82 1.04 11.76 -8.53
N GLU A 83 0.26 12.52 -7.77
CA GLU A 83 0.79 13.33 -6.68
C GLU A 83 1.39 12.29 -5.74
N MET A 84 2.66 11.95 -5.98
CA MET A 84 3.46 11.08 -5.16
C MET A 84 3.65 11.96 -3.95
N ARG A 85 2.64 11.96 -3.07
CA ARG A 85 2.75 12.55 -1.74
C ARG A 85 3.97 11.90 -1.17
N CYS A 86 5.04 12.67 -1.21
CA CYS A 86 6.30 12.13 -0.82
C CYS A 86 6.21 11.88 0.65
N LYS A 87 6.88 10.81 1.11
CA LYS A 87 6.87 10.51 2.53
C LYS A 87 7.35 11.74 3.26
N ARG A 88 6.44 12.38 4.00
CA ARG A 88 6.79 13.38 4.99
C ARG A 88 7.63 12.69 6.05
N LYS A 89 8.69 13.35 6.46
CA LYS A 89 9.54 12.85 7.53
C LYS A 89 10.24 13.99 8.21
N ILE A 90 10.48 13.76 9.49
CA ILE A 90 11.41 14.52 10.29
C ILE A 90 12.71 13.71 10.25
N GLU A 91 13.85 14.37 9.97
CA GLU A 91 15.14 13.68 9.99
C GLU A 91 15.52 13.39 11.45
N ALA A 92 16.01 12.18 11.71
CA ALA A 92 16.43 11.84 13.06
C ALA A 92 17.65 12.69 13.46
N TRP A 93 17.64 13.21 14.68
CA TRP A 93 18.65 14.09 15.28
C TRP A 93 18.78 15.45 14.60
N SER A 94 17.68 15.93 14.02
CA SER A 94 17.58 17.26 13.43
C SER A 94 16.99 18.28 14.41
N GLU A 95 17.24 19.57 14.17
CA GLU A 95 16.64 20.65 14.97
C GLU A 95 15.11 20.61 14.86
N GLU A 96 14.57 20.21 13.69
CA GLU A 96 13.15 20.02 13.47
C GLU A 96 12.56 18.87 14.32
N GLU A 97 13.35 17.82 14.61
CA GLU A 97 12.94 16.77 15.55
C GLU A 97 12.88 17.28 16.98
N ASP A 98 13.88 18.04 17.41
CA ASP A 98 13.91 18.64 18.73
C ASP A 98 12.71 19.60 18.93
N ASP A 99 12.42 20.44 17.94
CA ASP A 99 11.27 21.35 17.95
C ASP A 99 9.92 20.62 17.93
N TYR A 100 9.81 19.55 17.13
CA TYR A 100 8.62 18.68 17.10
C TYR A 100 8.35 18.07 18.48
N VAL A 101 9.38 17.50 19.11
CA VAL A 101 9.27 16.91 20.44
C VAL A 101 8.95 17.98 21.49
N ALA A 102 9.57 19.15 21.41
CA ALA A 102 9.31 20.27 22.32
C ALA A 102 7.85 20.75 22.22
N GLN A 103 7.31 20.89 21.00
CA GLN A 103 5.92 21.29 20.80
C GLN A 103 4.94 20.25 21.36
N ILE A 104 5.15 18.95 21.07
CA ILE A 104 4.28 17.89 21.59
C ILE A 104 4.34 17.82 23.10
N CYS A 105 5.54 17.84 23.70
CA CYS A 105 5.68 17.85 25.15
C CYS A 105 4.93 19.05 25.77
N GLY A 106 5.10 20.24 25.19
CA GLY A 106 4.43 21.45 25.64
C GLY A 106 2.91 21.41 25.49
N ASP A 107 2.39 20.84 24.40
CA ASP A 107 0.94 20.67 24.17
C ASP A 107 0.36 19.63 25.14
N LEU A 108 1.02 18.48 25.33
CA LEU A 108 0.57 17.43 26.25
C LEU A 108 0.60 17.88 27.70
N SER A 109 1.65 18.59 28.14
CA SER A 109 1.72 19.12 29.52
C SER A 109 0.54 20.04 29.85
N ARG A 110 0.06 20.83 28.88
CA ARG A 110 -1.12 21.70 29.04
C ARG A 110 -2.44 20.92 29.10
N MET A 111 -2.48 19.68 28.61
CA MET A 111 -3.68 18.85 28.59
C MET A 111 -3.83 17.99 29.85
N ILE A 112 -2.73 17.69 30.54
CA ILE A 112 -2.70 16.80 31.72
C ILE A 112 -3.39 17.42 32.95
N GLU A 113 -3.63 18.73 32.98
CA GLU A 113 -4.23 19.39 34.14
C GLU A 113 -5.73 19.08 34.35
N ASN A 114 -6.42 18.39 33.42
CA ASN A 114 -7.88 18.15 33.49
C ASN A 114 -8.31 16.72 33.10
N VAL A 115 -7.67 15.68 33.65
CA VAL A 115 -8.08 14.29 33.37
C VAL A 115 -9.27 13.90 34.26
N SER A 116 -10.43 13.68 33.63
CA SER A 116 -11.66 13.19 34.25
C SER A 116 -11.93 11.73 33.86
N GLU A 117 -12.76 11.01 34.62
CA GLU A 117 -12.96 9.55 34.51
C GLU A 117 -14.09 9.13 33.55
N SER A 118 -14.74 10.07 32.85
CA SER A 118 -15.83 9.72 31.92
C SER A 118 -15.32 9.33 30.53
N ALA A 119 -16.00 8.39 29.87
CA ALA A 119 -15.63 7.90 28.55
C ALA A 119 -15.65 9.00 27.47
N ASP A 120 -16.63 9.90 27.52
CA ASP A 120 -16.78 11.00 26.55
C ASP A 120 -15.67 12.05 26.68
N GLU A 121 -15.22 12.32 27.91
CA GLU A 121 -14.11 13.24 28.16
C GLU A 121 -12.76 12.61 27.77
N LEU A 122 -12.58 11.31 27.97
CA LEU A 122 -11.41 10.57 27.48
C LEU A 122 -11.32 10.62 25.95
N GLU A 123 -12.42 10.37 25.24
CA GLU A 123 -12.44 10.47 23.77
C GLU A 123 -12.09 11.89 23.30
N THR A 124 -12.62 12.90 23.97
CA THR A 124 -12.31 14.31 23.69
C THR A 124 -10.83 14.64 23.92
N ILE A 125 -10.24 14.14 25.01
CA ILE A 125 -8.82 14.31 25.31
C ILE A 125 -7.97 13.60 24.26
N MET A 126 -8.31 12.37 23.89
CA MET A 126 -7.58 11.62 22.86
C MET A 126 -7.66 12.30 21.49
N GLY A 127 -8.81 12.88 21.14
CA GLY A 127 -8.95 13.70 19.93
C GLY A 127 -8.01 14.91 19.93
N ARG A 128 -7.86 15.59 21.07
CA ARG A 128 -6.92 16.71 21.24
C ARG A 128 -5.46 16.26 21.14
N VAL A 129 -5.14 15.10 21.71
CA VAL A 129 -3.81 14.47 21.58
C VAL A 129 -3.51 14.19 20.11
N SER A 130 -4.42 13.51 19.38
CA SER A 130 -4.25 13.25 17.95
C SER A 130 -4.00 14.53 17.17
N THR A 131 -4.80 15.57 17.43
CA THR A 131 -4.67 16.88 16.78
C THR A 131 -3.32 17.54 17.08
N ALA A 132 -2.80 17.41 18.30
CA ALA A 132 -1.49 17.96 18.66
C ALA A 132 -0.34 17.29 17.88
N PHE A 133 -0.37 15.96 17.79
CA PHE A 133 0.59 15.20 16.99
C PHE A 133 0.48 15.53 15.50
N GLU A 134 -0.73 15.58 14.94
CA GLU A 134 -0.95 15.94 13.54
C GLU A 134 -0.43 17.34 13.23
N ARG A 135 -0.75 18.33 14.08
CA ARG A 135 -0.28 19.71 13.90
C ARG A 135 1.24 19.82 13.96
N ALA A 136 1.87 19.21 14.96
CA ALA A 136 3.33 19.23 15.08
C ALA A 136 3.98 18.51 13.89
N TRP A 137 3.41 17.38 13.47
CA TRP A 137 3.89 16.65 12.30
C TRP A 137 3.80 17.49 11.03
N GLU A 138 2.68 18.19 10.80
CA GLU A 138 2.53 19.07 9.64
C GLU A 138 3.48 20.27 9.66
N ALA A 139 3.81 20.80 10.84
CA ALA A 139 4.71 21.95 11.00
C ALA A 139 6.18 21.59 10.74
N TYR A 140 6.63 20.43 11.22
CA TYR A 140 8.05 20.08 11.25
C TYR A 140 8.48 18.97 10.30
N SER A 141 7.53 18.21 9.74
CA SER A 141 7.89 17.19 8.74
C SER A 141 8.08 17.81 7.36
N GLU A 142 9.19 17.45 6.72
CA GLU A 142 9.45 17.86 5.35
C GLU A 142 8.96 16.80 4.36
N GLU A 143 8.35 17.26 3.28
CA GLU A 143 8.04 16.39 2.15
C GLU A 143 9.31 16.06 1.38
N ARG A 144 9.74 14.79 1.42
CA ARG A 144 10.91 14.35 0.64
C ARG A 144 10.63 14.31 -0.85
N LYS A 145 10.84 15.42 -1.56
CA LYS A 145 10.72 15.44 -3.03
C LYS A 145 11.58 14.32 -3.63
N PRO A 146 11.08 13.53 -4.60
CA PRO A 146 11.90 12.56 -5.28
C PRO A 146 13.06 13.32 -5.91
N SER A 147 14.30 13.01 -5.51
CA SER A 147 15.43 13.72 -6.09
C SER A 147 15.53 13.38 -7.57
N ARG A 148 16.04 14.30 -8.40
CA ARG A 148 16.40 14.01 -9.80
C ARG A 148 17.40 12.85 -9.94
N HIS A 149 18.09 12.52 -8.84
CA HIS A 149 19.03 11.41 -8.74
C HIS A 149 18.39 10.11 -8.22
N GLY A 150 17.08 10.12 -7.95
CA GLY A 150 16.30 8.94 -7.55
C GLY A 150 16.34 7.90 -8.67
N LYS A 151 17.16 6.85 -8.49
CA LYS A 151 17.27 5.78 -9.48
C LYS A 151 15.97 4.98 -9.50
N LYS A 152 15.44 4.70 -10.70
CA LYS A 152 14.40 3.68 -10.89
C LYS A 152 14.94 2.36 -10.35
N TRP A 153 14.38 1.90 -9.23
CA TRP A 153 14.82 0.66 -8.59
C TRP A 153 14.32 -0.59 -9.32
N TRP A 154 13.35 -0.42 -10.23
CA TRP A 154 12.90 -1.47 -11.15
C TRP A 154 13.58 -1.29 -12.51
N ASN A 155 14.53 -2.16 -12.83
CA ASN A 155 15.33 -2.12 -14.05
C ASN A 155 15.13 -3.37 -14.92
N GLU A 156 15.83 -3.46 -16.06
CA GLU A 156 15.71 -4.60 -16.99
C GLU A 156 16.14 -5.94 -16.36
N ASP A 157 17.08 -5.93 -15.41
CA ASP A 157 17.44 -7.13 -14.67
C ASP A 157 16.31 -7.63 -13.78
N CYS A 158 15.60 -6.70 -13.11
CA CYS A 158 14.39 -7.03 -12.37
C CYS A 158 13.31 -7.63 -13.29
N LYS A 159 13.08 -7.03 -14.47
CA LYS A 159 12.10 -7.53 -15.45
C LYS A 159 12.45 -8.95 -15.93
N ARG A 160 13.72 -9.17 -16.30
CA ARG A 160 14.19 -10.47 -16.80
C ARG A 160 14.05 -11.56 -15.74
N VAL A 161 14.50 -11.30 -14.51
CA VAL A 161 14.40 -12.29 -13.42
C VAL A 161 12.95 -12.54 -13.02
N TYR A 162 12.08 -11.53 -13.13
CA TYR A 162 10.65 -11.70 -12.89
C TYR A 162 9.99 -12.61 -13.94
N GLN A 163 10.32 -12.44 -15.23
CA GLN A 163 9.85 -13.31 -16.30
C GLN A 163 10.34 -14.75 -16.11
N GLU A 164 11.64 -14.92 -15.88
CA GLU A 164 12.26 -16.22 -15.61
C GLU A 164 11.65 -16.90 -14.38
N MET A 165 11.36 -16.15 -13.32
CA MET A 165 10.67 -16.68 -12.16
C MET A 165 9.29 -17.22 -12.53
N GLY A 166 8.54 -16.53 -13.39
CA GLY A 166 7.24 -17.01 -13.85
C GLY A 166 7.31 -18.31 -14.65
N GLU A 167 8.34 -18.47 -15.48
CA GLU A 167 8.57 -19.68 -16.26
C GLU A 167 9.03 -20.88 -15.40
N ASN A 168 9.70 -20.62 -14.28
CA ASN A 168 10.37 -21.64 -13.47
C ASN A 168 9.66 -21.93 -12.13
N GLY A 169 8.32 -21.99 -12.14
CA GLY A 169 7.52 -22.37 -10.97
C GLY A 169 7.28 -21.24 -9.97
N GLY A 170 7.51 -20.00 -10.38
CA GLY A 170 7.11 -18.81 -9.65
C GLY A 170 7.81 -18.62 -8.30
N PRO A 171 7.20 -17.86 -7.38
CA PRO A 171 7.76 -17.64 -6.05
C PRO A 171 7.80 -18.91 -5.19
N ARG A 172 7.06 -19.98 -5.55
CA ARG A 172 7.15 -21.28 -4.86
C ARG A 172 8.54 -21.90 -5.05
N ASN A 173 9.17 -21.73 -6.21
CA ASN A 173 10.56 -22.12 -6.42
C ASN A 173 11.51 -21.26 -5.57
N ARG A 174 12.15 -21.90 -4.58
CA ARG A 174 13.06 -21.24 -3.63
C ARG A 174 14.25 -20.57 -4.32
N GLU A 175 14.78 -21.19 -5.37
CA GLU A 175 15.91 -20.65 -6.13
C GLU A 175 15.52 -19.35 -6.84
N MET A 176 14.39 -19.36 -7.56
CA MET A 176 13.89 -18.18 -8.27
C MET A 176 13.54 -17.05 -7.32
N ARG A 177 12.91 -17.36 -6.18
CA ARG A 177 12.62 -16.39 -5.12
C ARG A 177 13.90 -15.75 -4.58
N ASN A 178 14.94 -16.53 -4.35
CA ASN A 178 16.24 -16.04 -3.88
C ASN A 178 16.94 -15.20 -4.95
N LYS A 179 16.87 -15.61 -6.21
CA LYS A 179 17.42 -14.85 -7.36
C LYS A 179 16.75 -13.49 -7.45
N MET A 180 15.42 -13.44 -7.42
CA MET A 180 14.66 -12.19 -7.44
C MET A 180 15.00 -11.28 -6.25
N ARG A 181 15.08 -11.84 -5.03
CA ARG A 181 15.51 -11.09 -3.84
C ARG A 181 16.90 -10.47 -3.99
N LYS A 182 17.86 -11.23 -4.54
CA LYS A 182 19.23 -10.72 -4.78
C LYS A 182 19.21 -9.58 -5.79
N THR A 183 18.52 -9.75 -6.92
CA THR A 183 18.40 -8.72 -7.97
C THR A 183 17.77 -7.44 -7.43
N LEU A 184 16.68 -7.56 -6.67
CA LEU A 184 16.03 -6.42 -6.02
C LEU A 184 16.93 -5.71 -5.01
N ARG A 185 17.78 -6.44 -4.28
CA ARG A 185 18.71 -5.84 -3.31
C ARG A 185 19.79 -5.02 -3.99
N VAL A 186 20.24 -5.42 -5.18
CA VAL A 186 21.20 -4.67 -5.99
C VAL A 186 20.54 -3.47 -6.66
N ALA A 187 19.31 -3.62 -7.16
CA ALA A 187 18.61 -2.57 -7.88
C ALA A 187 18.04 -1.48 -6.96
N ARG A 188 17.72 -1.81 -5.70
CA ARG A 188 17.30 -0.82 -4.71
C ARG A 188 18.49 0.05 -4.29
N PRO A 189 18.39 1.38 -4.38
CA PRO A 189 19.38 2.26 -3.79
C PRO A 189 19.44 1.98 -2.29
N THR A 190 20.60 1.54 -1.79
CA THR A 190 20.86 1.55 -0.35
C THR A 190 20.97 3.01 0.04
N GLY A 191 20.06 3.52 0.87
CA GLY A 191 20.07 4.90 1.37
C GLY A 191 21.22 5.21 2.32
N ARG A 192 22.44 4.77 2.01
CA ARG A 192 23.67 5.11 2.72
C ARG A 192 24.69 5.63 1.70
N ASP A 193 24.42 6.81 1.18
CA ASP A 193 25.52 7.71 0.85
C ASP A 193 25.80 8.47 2.15
N HIS A 194 26.78 7.98 2.92
CA HIS A 194 27.42 8.79 3.95
C HIS A 194 28.24 9.83 3.19
N GLY A 195 27.75 11.07 3.17
CA GLY A 195 28.55 12.20 2.74
C GLY A 195 29.78 12.33 3.63
N ILE A 196 30.94 12.24 3.01
CA ILE A 196 32.17 12.90 3.47
C ILE A 196 32.27 14.18 2.66
#